data_AF-A0A314ZU00-F1
#
_entry.id   AF-A0A314ZU00-F1
#
_cell.length_a   1.000
_cell.length_b   1.000
_cell.length_c   1.000
_cell.angle_alpha   90.00
_cell.angle_beta   90.00
_cell.angle_gamma   90.00
#
_symmetry.space_group_name_H-M   'P 1'
#
loop_
_entity.id
_entity.type
_entity.pdbx_description
1 polymer ?
#
loop_
_entity_poly.entity_id
_entity_poly.type
_entity_poly.pdbx_seq_one_letter_code
_entity_poly.pdbx_strand_id
1 'polypeptide(L)' 'MQLAKLIILPDSLEELLRVASDKFGGYKPTKVINAENAEIDDISVVRDGDHLFLLHHDSDNMNFDVT' A
#
# COMPACT_ATOMS: atom_id res chain seq x y z
N MET A 1 -3.61 -16.36 0.47
CA MET A 1 -3.35 -15.78 1.81
C MET A 1 -2.42 -14.59 1.61
N GLN A 2 -2.95 -13.38 1.47
CA GLN A 2 -2.10 -12.19 1.37
C GLN A 2 -1.57 -11.89 2.77
N LEU A 3 -0.25 -12.00 2.96
CA LEU A 3 0.37 -11.81 4.26
C LEU A 3 0.50 -10.32 4.54
N ALA A 4 -0.29 -9.81 5.49
CA ALA A 4 -0.07 -8.48 6.03
C ALA A 4 1.29 -8.42 6.73
N LYS A 5 2.05 -7.35 6.48
CA LYS A 5 3.33 -7.11 7.14
C LYS A 5 3.17 -5.91 8.07
N LEU A 6 3.62 -6.07 9.30
CA LEU A 6 3.75 -4.95 10.22
C LEU A 6 4.98 -4.13 9.83
N ILE A 7 4.79 -2.83 9.67
CA ILE A 7 5.87 -1.88 9.42
C ILE A 7 5.78 -0.75 10.44
N ILE A 8 6.92 -0.17 10.81
CA ILE A 8 6.93 1.07 11.57
C ILE A 8 6.44 2.19 10.65
N LEU A 9 5.54 3.03 11.14
CA LEU A 9 5.04 4.18 10.39
C LEU A 9 6.21 5.12 10.07
N PRO A 10 6.50 5.37 8.79
CA PRO A 10 7.55 6.31 8.39
C PRO A 10 7.09 7.76 8.58
N ASP A 11 8.01 8.69 8.36
CA ASP A 11 7.72 10.13 8.47
C ASP A 11 6.94 10.67 7.26
N SER A 12 6.84 9.92 6.16
CA SER A 12 6.10 10.33 4.96
C SER A 12 5.47 9.15 4.20
N LEU A 13 4.42 9.46 3.43
CA LEU A 13 3.74 8.51 2.53
C LEU A 13 4.67 7.95 1.46
N GLU A 14 5.55 8.78 0.89
CA GLU A 14 6.52 8.34 -0.11
C GLU A 14 7.49 7.28 0.47
N GLU A 15 7.98 7.50 1.69
CA GLU A 15 8.80 6.50 2.38
C GLU A 15 8.00 5.23 2.69
N LEU A 16 6.75 5.35 3.10
CA LEU A 16 5.87 4.20 3.31
C LEU A 16 5.70 3.38 2.04
N LEU A 17 5.46 4.01 0.90
CA LEU A 17 5.38 3.34 -0.41
C LEU A 17 6.70 2.68 -0.78
N ARG A 18 7.84 3.31 -0.49
CA ARG A 18 9.17 2.76 -0.75
C ARG A 18 9.48 1.54 0.11
N VAL A 19 9.23 1.62 1.41
CA VAL A 19 9.41 0.51 2.37
C VAL A 19 8.48 -0.65 2.02
N ALA A 20 7.23 -0.34 1.66
CA ALA A 20 6.28 -1.32 1.17
C ALA A 20 6.76 -1.98 -0.12
N SER A 21 7.23 -1.21 -1.11
CA SER A 21 7.75 -1.75 -2.37
C SER A 21 8.86 -2.78 -2.11
N ASP A 22 9.82 -2.42 -1.26
CA ASP A 22 10.95 -3.27 -0.90
C ASP A 22 10.49 -4.53 -0.16
N LYS A 23 9.56 -4.38 0.79
CA LYS A 23 9.03 -5.51 1.57
C LYS A 23 8.13 -6.44 0.78
N PHE A 24 7.33 -5.94 -0.16
CA PHE A 24 6.35 -6.72 -0.92
C PHE A 24 6.89 -7.24 -2.26
N GLY A 25 8.18 -7.06 -2.56
CA GLY A 25 8.83 -7.73 -3.69
C GLY A 25 8.88 -6.91 -4.98
N GLY A 26 8.99 -5.59 -4.88
CA GLY A 26 9.25 -4.69 -6.02
C GLY A 26 8.01 -4.09 -6.69
N TYR A 27 6.81 -4.32 -6.16
CA TYR A 27 5.62 -3.57 -6.58
C TYR A 27 5.77 -2.10 -6.21
N LYS A 28 5.39 -1.18 -7.10
CA LYS A 28 5.41 0.27 -6.83
C LYS A 28 3.98 0.76 -6.54
N PRO A 29 3.49 0.67 -5.31
CA PRO A 29 2.20 1.26 -4.98
C PRO A 29 2.26 2.77 -5.22
N THR A 30 1.17 3.29 -5.76
CA THR A 30 0.98 4.72 -6.04
C THR A 30 -0.13 5.31 -5.18
N LYS A 31 -0.94 4.46 -4.55
CA LYS A 31 -2.01 4.84 -3.63
C LYS A 31 -1.96 4.01 -2.36
N VAL A 32 -2.45 4.61 -1.28
CA VAL A 32 -2.68 3.95 0.01
C VAL A 32 -4.13 4.16 0.37
N ILE A 33 -4.81 3.11 0.81
CA ILE A 33 -6.19 3.17 1.32
C ILE A 33 -6.26 2.51 2.70
N ASN A 34 -7.24 2.91 3.51
CA ASN A 34 -7.55 2.24 4.76
C ASN A 34 -8.52 1.06 4.55
N ALA A 35 -8.89 0.37 5.64
CA ALA A 35 -9.87 -0.72 5.64
C ALA A 35 -11.29 -0.29 5.21
N GLU A 36 -11.58 1.01 5.24
CA GLU A 36 -12.85 1.59 4.78
C GLU A 36 -12.79 2.04 3.31
N ASN A 37 -11.74 1.67 2.57
CA ASN A 37 -11.50 2.10 1.19
C ASN A 37 -11.33 3.63 1.02
N ALA A 38 -11.09 4.36 2.11
CA ALA A 38 -10.74 5.77 2.05
C ALA A 38 -9.26 5.93 1.67
N GLU A 39 -8.99 6.81 0.71
CA GLU A 39 -7.63 7.14 0.31
C GLU A 39 -6.92 7.91 1.41
N ILE A 40 -5.67 7.51 1.65
CA ILE A 40 -4.78 8.19 2.58
C ILE A 40 -3.83 9.04 1.76
N ASP A 41 -4.04 10.35 1.84
CA ASP A 41 -3.26 11.40 1.21
C ASP A 41 -2.26 12.05 2.19
N ASP A 42 -2.52 11.94 3.50
CA ASP A 42 -1.65 12.44 4.56
C ASP A 42 -1.34 11.35 5.59
N ILE A 43 -0.06 11.13 5.90
CA ILE A 43 0.37 10.09 6.85
C ILE A 43 -0.08 10.37 8.29
N SER A 44 -0.38 11.62 8.63
CA SER A 44 -0.86 12.02 9.95
C SER A 44 -2.23 11.45 10.33
N VAL A 45 -2.99 10.97 9.34
CA VAL A 45 -4.29 10.31 9.58
C VAL A 45 -4.12 8.86 10.02
N VAL A 46 -2.95 8.25 9.77
CA VAL A 46 -2.65 6.86 10.14
C VAL A 46 -2.38 6.77 11.63
N ARG A 47 -3.00 5.80 12.29
CA ARG A 47 -2.82 5.50 13.72
C ARG A 47 -2.24 4.11 13.93
N ASP A 48 -1.68 3.91 15.11
CA ASP A 48 -1.23 2.59 15.55
C ASP A 48 -2.42 1.61 15.53
N GLY A 49 -2.26 0.52 14.78
CA GLY A 49 -3.30 -0.50 14.61
C GLY A 49 -4.14 -0.36 13.34
N ASP A 50 -3.92 0.69 12.53
CA ASP A 50 -4.59 0.81 11.23
C ASP A 50 -4.05 -0.20 10.22
N HIS A 51 -4.98 -0.80 9.48
CA HIS A 51 -4.66 -1.65 8.34
C HIS A 51 -4.63 -0.81 7.07
N LEU A 52 -3.43 -0.68 6.51
CA LEU A 52 -3.20 0.01 5.26
C LEU A 52 -3.11 -0.97 4.11
N PHE A 53 -3.77 -0.63 3.01
CA PHE A 53 -3.71 -1.37 1.76
C PHE A 53 -3.05 -0.50 0.70
N LEU A 54 -2.09 -1.11 0.02
CA LEU A 54 -1.25 -0.44 -0.96
C LEU A 54 -1.78 -0.82 -2.34
N LEU A 55 -2.21 0.19 -3.10
CA LEU A 55 -2.73 0.03 -4.45
C LEU A 55 -1.71 0.51 -5.46
N HIS A 56 -1.59 -0.23 -6.55
CA HIS A 56 -0.90 0.22 -7.75
C HIS A 56 -1.94 0.77 -8.73
N HIS A 57 -1.74 1.97 -9.25
CA HIS A 57 -2.52 2.45 -10.38
C HIS A 57 -1.94 1.81 -11.65
N ASP A 58 -2.47 0.64 -12.00
CA ASP A 58 -2.24 0.03 -13.30
C ASP A 58 -2.88 0.90 -14.38
N SER A 59 -2.17 1.94 -14.82
CA SER A 59 -2.35 2.42 -16.19
C SER A 59 -1.73 1.35 -17.09
N ASP A 60 -2.55 0.34 -17.44
CA ASP A 60 -2.24 -0.84 -18.24
C ASP A 60 -1.29 -1.89 -17.61
N ASN A 61 -1.89 -2.92 -17.02
CA ASN A 61 -1.61 -4.27 -17.51
C ASN A 61 -2.81 -5.20 -17.32
N MET A 62 -3.53 -5.46 -18.42
CA MET A 62 -4.42 -6.61 -18.51
C MET A 62 -3.60 -7.90 -18.36
N ASN A 63 -3.82 -8.65 -17.28
CA ASN A 63 -3.77 -10.10 -17.36
C ASN A 63 -4.82 -10.69 -16.42
N PHE A 64 -6.04 -10.86 -16.93
CA PHE A 64 -6.89 -11.94 -16.45
C PHE A 64 -6.18 -13.23 -16.84
N ASP A 65 -5.31 -13.75 -15.96
CA ASP A 65 -4.90 -15.14 -16.07
C ASP A 65 -6.16 -15.98 -15.83
N VAL A 66 -6.75 -16.38 -16.96
CA VAL A 66 -7.67 -17.50 -17.08
C VAL A 66 -6.98 -18.72 -16.48
N THR A 67 -7.66 -19.37 -15.53
CA THR A 67 -7.52 -20.80 -15.30
C THR A 67 -8.90 -21.39 -15.09
#